data_AF-F8NMC8-F1
#
_entry.id   AF-F8NMC8-F1
#
_cell.length_a   1.000
_cell.length_b   1.000
_cell.length_c   1.000
_cell.angle_alpha   90.00
_cell.angle_beta   90.00
_cell.angle_gamma   90.00
#
_symmetry.space_group_name_H-M   'P 1'
#
loop_
_entity.id
_entity.type
_entity.pdbx_description
1 polymer ?
#
loop_
_entity_poly.entity_id
_entity_poly.type
_entity_poly.pdbx_seq_one_letter_code
_entity_poly.pdbx_strand_id
1 'polypeptide(L)'
;MVSTRSAGKISYKRKRVDDGSSSEVDSVNGEPQNSDSEDETSQTDLQGHLSAVQTCVTQLVTQVKSLQERNRKLKGDLERLHHREESIQSKQGKRGGKSNTDLKNQVDSLRVIIQGLKRLQQKEVKKEANELTGGEMADSDDDVVYQMRKLSRRFQDLMLAAVLEEHEECRICLEEMKLEKCSRCSMSDLSSAMADCELVHLTPNDRWDELLDVAKRAGELDHLGGVSSSEEENEEDFVDDHRYKLDILRPHE
;
A
#
# COMPACT_ATOMS: atom_id res chain seq x y z
N MET A 1 53.47 -19.50 7.49
CA MET A 1 52.62 -19.79 8.66
C MET A 1 51.18 -19.46 8.29
N VAL A 2 50.36 -20.47 7.99
CA VAL A 2 48.98 -20.31 7.49
C VAL A 2 48.05 -20.33 8.70
N SER A 3 47.42 -19.19 8.98
CA SER A 3 46.49 -19.04 10.12
C SER A 3 45.07 -19.41 9.66
N THR A 4 44.61 -20.58 10.09
CA THR A 4 43.25 -21.07 9.85
C THR A 4 42.27 -20.35 10.79
N ARG A 5 41.30 -19.63 10.21
CA ARG A 5 40.24 -18.94 10.96
C ARG A 5 39.14 -19.95 11.31
N SER A 6 38.93 -20.11 12.61
CA SER A 6 37.86 -20.91 13.22
C SER A 6 36.48 -20.30 12.90
N ALA A 7 35.61 -21.10 12.29
CA ALA A 7 34.23 -20.75 12.01
C ALA A 7 33.37 -20.96 13.27
N GLY A 8 32.92 -19.85 13.87
CA GLY A 8 31.95 -19.85 14.96
C GLY A 8 30.56 -20.25 14.45
N LYS A 9 30.04 -21.38 14.94
CA LYS A 9 28.66 -21.81 14.68
C LYS A 9 27.70 -20.92 15.46
N ILE A 10 26.97 -20.05 14.76
CA ILE A 10 25.88 -19.26 15.34
C ILE A 10 24.65 -20.16 15.39
N SER A 11 24.23 -20.53 16.60
CA SER A 11 23.05 -21.34 16.87
C SER A 11 21.84 -20.43 17.08
N TYR A 12 20.99 -20.32 16.08
CA TYR A 12 19.74 -19.55 16.17
C TYR A 12 18.65 -20.44 16.79
N LYS A 13 18.36 -20.24 18.08
CA LYS A 13 17.14 -20.78 18.71
C LYS A 13 15.93 -20.03 18.15
N ARG A 14 15.26 -20.62 17.14
CA ARG A 14 13.93 -20.17 16.69
C ARG A 14 12.94 -20.40 17.82
N LYS A 15 12.48 -19.30 18.42
CA LYS A 15 11.36 -19.25 19.34
C LYS A 15 10.08 -19.39 18.49
N ARG A 16 9.42 -20.54 18.56
CA ARG A 16 8.08 -20.72 17.99
C ARG A 16 7.15 -19.76 18.71
N VAL A 17 6.55 -18.85 17.94
CA VAL A 17 5.41 -18.06 18.38
C VAL A 17 4.20 -18.92 18.05
N ASP A 18 3.47 -19.33 19.07
CA ASP A 18 2.19 -20.02 18.94
C ASP A 18 1.24 -19.09 18.20
N ASP A 19 0.93 -19.45 16.96
CA ASP A 19 -0.06 -18.78 16.12
C ASP A 19 -1.44 -19.15 16.64
N GLY A 20 -2.21 -18.13 16.99
CA GLY A 20 -3.49 -18.26 17.66
C GLY A 20 -4.50 -18.91 16.74
N SER A 21 -4.87 -20.13 17.10
CA SER A 21 -6.12 -20.84 16.79
C SER A 21 -7.19 -19.93 16.17
N SER A 22 -7.27 -19.94 14.84
CA SER A 22 -8.37 -19.38 14.06
C SER A 22 -9.61 -20.21 14.34
N SER A 23 -10.54 -19.67 15.13
CA SER A 23 -11.87 -20.25 15.32
C SER A 23 -12.67 -20.08 14.02
N GLU A 24 -12.83 -21.18 13.30
CA GLU A 24 -13.86 -21.36 12.28
C GLU A 24 -15.23 -21.02 12.90
N VAL A 25 -15.87 -19.99 12.37
CA VAL A 25 -17.29 -19.69 12.64
C VAL A 25 -18.08 -20.23 11.45
N ASP A 26 -18.62 -21.43 11.65
CA ASP A 26 -19.61 -22.05 10.75
C ASP A 26 -20.82 -21.12 10.60
N SER A 27 -20.99 -20.60 9.38
CA SER A 27 -22.17 -19.84 8.98
C SER A 27 -23.29 -20.81 8.65
N VAL A 28 -24.09 -21.16 9.66
CA VAL A 28 -25.36 -21.87 9.48
C VAL A 28 -26.40 -20.85 8.99
N ASN A 29 -26.61 -20.83 7.67
CA ASN A 29 -27.75 -20.21 7.02
C ASN A 29 -28.98 -21.09 7.24
N GLY A 30 -29.85 -20.70 8.17
CA GLY A 30 -31.17 -21.29 8.36
C GLY A 30 -32.23 -20.19 8.29
N GLU A 31 -33.00 -20.18 7.20
CA GLU A 31 -34.18 -19.35 7.04
C GLU A 31 -35.23 -19.69 8.12
N PRO A 32 -35.70 -18.72 8.93
CA PRO A 32 -36.83 -18.96 9.81
C PRO A 32 -38.14 -18.72 9.04
N GLN A 33 -38.92 -19.79 8.88
CA GLN A 33 -40.31 -19.71 8.46
C GLN A 33 -41.17 -19.08 9.56
N ASN A 34 -41.94 -18.07 9.16
CA ASN A 34 -43.02 -17.40 9.89
C ASN A 34 -43.88 -18.36 10.72
N SER A 35 -43.98 -18.09 12.02
CA SER A 35 -45.06 -18.57 12.88
C SER A 35 -45.42 -17.47 13.89
N ASP A 36 -46.55 -16.81 13.65
CA ASP A 36 -47.21 -15.79 14.48
C ASP A 36 -47.48 -16.30 15.91
N SER A 37 -46.52 -16.09 16.79
CA SER A 37 -46.71 -16.12 18.25
C SER A 37 -45.82 -15.06 18.89
N GLU A 38 -46.09 -13.81 18.50
CA GLU A 38 -45.36 -12.62 18.89
C GLU A 38 -45.86 -12.12 20.26
N ASP A 39 -45.26 -12.55 21.36
CA ASP A 39 -45.10 -11.64 22.52
C ASP A 39 -44.14 -12.19 23.59
N GLU A 40 -44.07 -13.51 23.82
CA GLU A 40 -43.26 -14.08 24.91
C GLU A 40 -41.77 -14.34 24.56
N THR A 41 -41.40 -14.43 23.28
CA THR A 41 -40.01 -14.71 22.84
C THR A 41 -39.10 -13.48 22.92
N SER A 42 -39.68 -12.27 22.87
CA SER A 42 -38.93 -11.01 22.87
C SER A 42 -38.13 -10.79 24.17
N GLN A 43 -38.64 -11.30 25.30
CA GLN A 43 -38.00 -11.09 26.61
C GLN A 43 -36.79 -12.00 26.82
N THR A 44 -36.82 -13.23 26.29
CA THR A 44 -35.68 -14.16 26.38
C THR A 44 -34.52 -13.73 25.50
N ASP A 45 -34.80 -13.14 24.33
CA ASP A 45 -33.77 -12.69 23.39
C ASP A 45 -33.00 -11.49 23.95
N LEU A 46 -33.69 -10.54 24.58
CA LEU A 46 -33.04 -9.41 25.26
C LEU A 46 -32.12 -9.86 26.40
N GLN A 47 -32.54 -10.86 27.18
CA GLN A 47 -31.70 -11.41 28.25
C GLN A 47 -30.46 -12.12 27.67
N GLY A 48 -30.61 -12.83 26.56
CA GLY A 48 -29.50 -13.42 25.80
C GLY A 48 -28.49 -12.36 25.35
N HIS A 49 -28.95 -11.31 24.68
CA HIS A 49 -28.08 -10.23 24.21
C HIS A 49 -27.36 -9.50 25.36
N LEU A 50 -28.03 -9.22 26.48
CA LEU A 50 -27.40 -8.61 27.64
C LEU A 50 -26.30 -9.49 28.24
N SER A 51 -26.52 -10.80 28.33
CA SER A 51 -25.51 -11.75 28.81
C SER A 51 -24.29 -11.86 27.87
N ALA A 52 -24.52 -11.77 26.55
CA ALA A 52 -23.47 -11.74 25.54
C ALA A 52 -22.63 -10.46 25.64
N VAL A 53 -23.29 -9.30 25.79
CA VAL A 53 -22.62 -8.01 26.01
C VAL A 53 -21.79 -8.04 27.30
N GLN A 54 -22.34 -8.58 28.39
CA GLN A 54 -21.62 -8.71 29.66
C GLN A 54 -20.36 -9.57 29.50
N THR A 55 -20.47 -10.71 28.82
CA THR A 55 -19.32 -11.58 28.52
C THR A 55 -18.27 -10.84 27.70
N CYS A 56 -18.67 -10.14 26.63
CA CYS A 56 -17.77 -9.38 25.78
C CYS A 56 -17.04 -8.28 26.57
N VAL A 57 -17.73 -7.53 27.43
CA VAL A 57 -17.13 -6.51 28.29
C VAL A 57 -16.09 -7.13 29.22
N THR A 58 -16.37 -8.28 29.84
CA THR A 58 -15.39 -8.95 30.70
C THR A 58 -14.16 -9.41 29.92
N GLN A 59 -14.34 -9.90 28.70
CA GLN A 59 -13.25 -10.29 27.81
C GLN A 59 -12.38 -9.08 27.44
N LEU A 60 -12.98 -7.96 27.03
CA LEU A 60 -12.26 -6.71 26.75
C LEU A 60 -11.47 -6.23 27.97
N VAL A 61 -12.07 -6.26 29.17
CA VAL A 61 -11.37 -5.89 30.41
C VAL A 61 -10.15 -6.77 30.66
N THR A 62 -10.25 -8.09 30.45
CA THR A 62 -9.09 -8.99 30.59
C THR A 62 -8.00 -8.72 29.55
N GLN A 63 -8.38 -8.41 28.30
CA GLN A 63 -7.43 -8.06 27.25
C GLN A 63 -6.68 -6.76 27.56
N VAL A 64 -7.40 -5.72 28.00
CA VAL A 64 -6.81 -4.43 28.41
C VAL A 64 -5.80 -4.64 29.53
N LYS A 65 -6.15 -5.43 30.56
CA LYS A 65 -5.21 -5.77 31.65
C LYS A 65 -3.98 -6.52 31.13
N SER A 66 -4.15 -7.48 30.23
CA SER A 66 -3.03 -8.24 29.65
C SER A 66 -2.08 -7.37 28.82
N LEU A 67 -2.63 -6.38 28.10
CA LEU A 67 -1.87 -5.44 27.27
C LEU A 67 -1.11 -4.44 28.15
N GLN A 68 -1.74 -3.95 29.22
CA GLN A 68 -1.08 -3.11 30.21
C GLN A 68 0.11 -3.82 30.86
N GLU A 69 -0.03 -5.10 31.21
CA GLU A 69 1.08 -5.88 31.79
C GLU A 69 2.22 -6.09 30.79
N ARG A 70 1.90 -6.40 29.53
CA ARG A 70 2.90 -6.50 28.45
C ARG A 70 3.63 -5.18 28.23
N ASN A 71 2.90 -4.06 28.20
CA ASN A 71 3.51 -2.73 28.09
C ASN A 71 4.43 -2.41 29.27
N ARG A 72 4.00 -2.73 30.50
CA ARG A 72 4.83 -2.56 31.70
C ARG A 72 6.11 -3.39 31.60
N LYS A 73 6.01 -4.65 31.17
CA LYS A 73 7.16 -5.52 30.96
C LYS A 73 8.12 -4.99 29.88
N LEU A 74 7.60 -4.60 28.71
CA LEU A 74 8.41 -4.05 27.62
C LEU A 74 9.13 -2.76 28.02
N LYS A 75 8.48 -1.88 28.80
CA LYS A 75 9.12 -0.68 29.36
C LYS A 75 10.27 -1.05 30.29
N GLY A 76 10.07 -2.01 31.19
CA GLY A 76 11.15 -2.50 32.06
C GLY A 76 12.29 -3.19 31.29
N ASP A 77 11.99 -3.88 30.19
CA ASP A 77 13.00 -4.48 29.30
C ASP A 77 13.83 -3.40 28.59
N LEU A 78 13.18 -2.34 28.09
CA LEU A 78 13.83 -1.18 27.47
C LEU A 78 14.77 -0.46 28.44
N GLU A 79 14.32 -0.18 29.67
CA GLU A 79 15.16 0.43 30.72
C GLU A 79 16.38 -0.44 31.04
N ARG A 80 16.20 -1.76 31.15
CA ARG A 80 17.33 -2.69 31.38
C ARG A 80 18.30 -2.73 30.21
N LEU A 81 17.84 -2.63 28.97
CA LEU A 81 18.71 -2.55 27.80
C LEU A 81 19.47 -1.23 27.77
N HIS A 82 18.82 -0.11 28.09
CA HIS A 82 19.45 1.21 28.16
C HIS A 82 20.60 1.20 29.19
N HIS A 83 20.39 0.68 30.39
CA HIS A 83 21.47 0.56 31.39
C HIS A 83 22.61 -0.37 30.97
N ARG A 84 22.31 -1.44 30.21
CA ARG A 84 23.36 -2.30 29.65
C ARG A 84 24.17 -1.57 28.59
N GLU A 85 23.51 -0.79 27.73
CA GLU A 85 24.17 0.00 26.70
C GLU A 85 25.08 1.07 27.31
N GLU A 86 24.61 1.79 28.33
CA GLU A 86 25.41 2.74 29.11
C GLU A 86 26.63 2.06 29.77
N SER A 87 26.46 0.84 30.29
CA SER A 87 27.55 0.08 30.91
C SER A 87 28.60 -0.41 29.89
N ILE A 88 28.15 -0.83 28.70
CA ILE A 88 29.00 -1.37 27.62
C ILE A 88 29.85 -0.28 26.95
N GLN A 89 29.44 0.99 27.00
CA GLN A 89 30.23 2.11 26.46
C GLN A 89 31.58 2.35 27.18
N SER A 90 31.84 1.71 28.33
CA SER A 90 33.05 2.01 29.12
C SER A 90 34.33 1.26 28.71
N LYS A 91 34.30 0.25 27.82
CA LYS A 91 35.51 -0.55 27.50
C LYS A 91 35.61 -1.01 26.04
N GLN A 92 35.34 -0.14 25.08
CA GLN A 92 35.62 -0.44 23.68
C GLN A 92 37.12 -0.38 23.42
N GLY A 93 37.77 -1.54 23.50
CA GLY A 93 39.18 -1.72 23.19
C GLY A 93 39.52 -1.23 21.79
N LYS A 94 40.70 -0.61 21.68
CA LYS A 94 41.35 -0.02 20.49
C LYS A 94 41.39 -0.94 19.25
N ARG A 95 40.25 -1.22 18.61
CA ARG A 95 40.22 -1.73 17.24
C ARG A 95 39.48 -0.69 16.40
N GLY A 96 40.24 0.01 15.56
CA GLY A 96 39.83 1.18 14.79
C GLY A 96 38.73 0.92 13.76
N GLY A 97 37.51 0.67 14.23
CA GLY A 97 36.31 0.95 13.46
C GLY A 97 36.08 2.46 13.37
N LYS A 98 35.35 2.89 12.34
CA LYS A 98 34.84 4.27 12.25
C LYS A 98 34.14 4.62 13.55
N SER A 99 34.48 5.78 14.13
CA SER A 99 33.87 6.22 15.38
C SER A 99 32.36 6.31 15.20
N ASN A 100 31.58 6.12 16.28
CA ASN A 100 30.13 6.33 16.24
C ASN A 100 29.81 7.77 15.75
N THR A 101 30.68 8.73 16.07
CA THR A 101 30.60 10.10 15.52
C THR A 101 30.75 10.14 14.00
N ASP A 102 31.64 9.32 13.43
CA ASP A 102 31.84 9.25 11.98
C ASP A 102 30.64 8.61 11.29
N LEU A 103 30.07 7.56 11.88
CA LEU A 103 28.85 6.94 11.39
C LEU A 103 27.67 7.93 11.45
N LYS A 104 27.55 8.70 12.53
CA LYS A 104 26.52 9.74 12.67
C LYS A 104 26.67 10.82 11.58
N ASN A 105 27.89 11.31 11.36
CA ASN A 105 28.18 12.26 10.29
C ASN A 105 27.88 11.69 8.90
N GLN A 106 28.14 10.39 8.67
CA GLN A 106 27.77 9.71 7.42
C GLN A 106 26.26 9.63 7.24
N VAL A 107 25.51 9.30 8.29
CA VAL A 107 24.04 9.25 8.25
C VAL A 107 23.46 10.63 7.98
N ASP A 108 23.98 11.68 8.61
CA ASP A 108 23.51 13.06 8.40
C ASP A 108 23.81 13.54 6.98
N SER A 109 25.00 13.23 6.44
CA SER A 109 25.35 13.50 5.04
C SER A 109 24.42 12.78 4.05
N LEU A 110 24.17 11.49 4.26
CA LEU A 110 23.23 10.71 3.43
C LEU A 110 21.81 11.27 3.51
N ARG A 111 21.38 11.75 4.67
CA ARG A 111 20.05 12.38 4.84
C ARG A 111 19.90 13.64 3.99
N VAL A 112 20.95 14.48 3.92
CA VAL A 112 20.96 15.67 3.06
C VAL A 112 20.90 15.27 1.58
N ILE A 113 21.65 14.24 1.16
CA ILE A 113 21.64 13.75 -0.22
C ILE A 113 20.24 13.22 -0.59
N ILE A 114 19.63 12.39 0.26
CA ILE A 114 18.28 11.86 0.06
C ILE A 114 17.26 13.00 -0.04
N GLN A 115 17.37 14.02 0.80
CA GLN A 115 16.47 15.18 0.73
C GLN A 115 16.66 15.98 -0.57
N GLY A 116 17.89 16.12 -1.05
CA GLY A 116 18.21 16.73 -2.34
C GLY A 116 17.60 15.97 -3.51
N LEU A 117 17.77 14.64 -3.54
CA LEU A 117 17.20 13.76 -4.57
C LEU A 117 15.67 13.85 -4.59
N LYS A 118 15.01 13.82 -3.42
CA LYS A 118 13.55 13.99 -3.32
C LYS A 118 13.07 15.33 -3.89
N ARG A 119 13.81 16.42 -3.65
CA ARG A 119 13.48 17.74 -4.21
C ARG A 119 13.63 17.78 -5.73
N LEU A 120 14.65 17.12 -6.28
CA LEU A 120 14.84 17.04 -7.73
C LEU A 120 13.72 16.21 -8.37
N GLN A 121 13.39 15.05 -7.79
CA GLN A 121 12.29 14.21 -8.24
C GLN A 121 10.95 14.96 -8.21
N GLN A 122 10.67 15.71 -7.13
CA GLN A 122 9.46 16.54 -7.05
C GLN A 122 9.42 17.64 -8.12
N LYS A 123 10.56 18.25 -8.45
CA LYS A 123 10.64 19.24 -9.54
C LYS A 123 10.39 18.61 -10.91
N GLU A 124 10.89 17.40 -11.13
CA GLU A 124 10.71 16.65 -12.38
C GLU A 124 9.25 16.25 -12.55
N VAL A 125 8.64 15.65 -11.52
CA VAL A 125 7.20 15.33 -11.49
C VAL A 125 6.35 16.58 -11.66
N LYS A 126 6.68 17.71 -11.01
CA LYS A 126 5.95 18.96 -11.18
C LYS A 126 6.08 19.51 -12.60
N LYS A 127 7.25 19.38 -13.22
CA LYS A 127 7.46 19.78 -14.61
C LYS A 127 6.66 18.90 -15.56
N GLU A 128 6.65 17.59 -15.37
CA GLU A 128 5.82 16.66 -16.15
C GLU A 128 4.34 16.94 -15.97
N ALA A 129 3.88 17.21 -14.74
CA ALA A 129 2.51 17.61 -14.48
C ALA A 129 2.17 18.91 -15.23
N ASN A 130 3.03 19.92 -15.18
CA ASN A 130 2.83 21.17 -15.93
C ASN A 130 2.86 20.97 -17.47
N GLU A 131 3.67 20.02 -17.98
CA GLU A 131 3.65 19.64 -19.40
C GLU A 131 2.33 18.96 -19.78
N LEU A 132 1.72 18.19 -18.88
CA LEU A 132 0.46 17.49 -19.08
C LEU A 132 -0.77 18.39 -18.90
N THR A 133 -0.75 19.32 -17.96
CA THR A 133 -1.85 20.26 -17.73
C THR A 133 -1.99 21.28 -18.86
N GLY A 134 -1.06 21.30 -19.83
CA GLY A 134 -1.15 22.17 -21.00
C GLY A 134 -1.10 23.63 -20.58
N GLY A 135 0.11 24.16 -20.35
CA GLY A 135 0.27 25.58 -20.07
C GLY A 135 -0.36 26.44 -21.17
N GLU A 136 -1.55 26.99 -20.92
CA GLU A 136 -2.31 28.02 -21.65
C GLU A 136 -1.86 28.33 -23.10
N MET A 137 -1.74 27.34 -23.98
CA MET A 137 -1.56 27.46 -25.44
C MET A 137 -1.71 26.02 -25.96
N ALA A 138 -2.56 25.65 -26.92
CA ALA A 138 -3.30 26.39 -27.91
C ALA A 138 -4.51 25.52 -28.34
N ASP A 139 -5.64 26.15 -28.67
CA ASP A 139 -6.84 25.53 -29.26
C ASP A 139 -6.62 25.02 -30.70
N SER A 140 -5.42 24.54 -31.02
CA SER A 140 -5.09 23.97 -32.32
C SER A 140 -5.25 22.46 -32.24
N ASP A 141 -6.27 21.92 -32.90
CA ASP A 141 -6.57 20.48 -32.96
C ASP A 141 -5.35 19.63 -33.39
N ASP A 142 -4.42 20.21 -34.16
CA ASP A 142 -3.17 19.57 -34.59
C ASP A 142 -2.21 19.22 -33.42
N ASP A 143 -2.23 19.99 -32.33
CA ASP A 143 -1.35 19.76 -31.18
C ASP A 143 -1.85 18.59 -30.31
N VAL A 144 -3.17 18.36 -30.25
CA VAL A 144 -3.76 17.24 -29.48
C VAL A 144 -3.31 15.89 -30.07
N VAL A 145 -3.33 15.75 -31.39
CA VAL A 145 -2.88 14.52 -32.06
C VAL A 145 -1.40 14.25 -31.80
N TYR A 146 -0.56 15.30 -31.83
CA TYR A 146 0.86 15.18 -31.53
C TYR A 146 1.10 14.79 -30.06
N GLN A 147 0.38 15.41 -29.11
CA GLN A 147 0.48 15.06 -27.69
C GLN A 147 0.04 13.63 -27.42
N MET A 148 -1.09 13.18 -28.00
CA MET A 148 -1.56 11.80 -27.87
C MET A 148 -0.52 10.81 -28.42
N ARG A 149 0.07 11.10 -29.58
CA ARG A 149 1.11 10.25 -30.17
C ARG A 149 2.38 10.21 -29.30
N LYS A 150 2.72 11.32 -28.63
CA LYS A 150 3.85 11.40 -27.68
C LYS A 150 3.58 10.62 -26.39
N LEU A 151 2.37 10.73 -25.83
CA LEU A 151 1.92 9.97 -24.66
C LEU A 151 1.94 8.47 -24.93
N SER A 152 1.40 8.04 -26.07
CA SER A 152 1.40 6.64 -26.47
C SER A 152 2.80 6.07 -26.64
N ARG A 153 3.75 6.84 -27.20
CA ARG A 153 5.16 6.41 -27.27
C ARG A 153 5.78 6.25 -25.88
N ARG A 154 5.59 7.23 -24.99
CA ARG A 154 6.08 7.11 -23.60
C ARG A 154 5.47 5.94 -22.85
N PHE A 155 4.18 5.65 -23.07
CA PHE A 155 3.52 4.49 -22.49
C PHE A 155 4.12 3.19 -23.03
N GLN A 156 4.37 3.09 -24.33
CA GLN A 156 5.06 1.93 -24.92
C GLN A 156 6.48 1.80 -24.36
N ASP A 157 7.24 2.89 -24.28
CA ASP A 157 8.58 2.90 -23.70
C ASP A 157 8.54 2.46 -22.24
N LEU A 158 7.55 2.90 -21.45
CA LEU A 158 7.37 2.49 -20.05
C LEU A 158 7.00 1.01 -19.94
N MET A 159 6.11 0.52 -20.79
CA MET A 159 5.72 -0.89 -20.86
C MET A 159 6.89 -1.79 -21.28
N LEU A 160 7.80 -1.28 -22.11
CA LEU A 160 9.03 -1.98 -22.51
C LEU A 160 10.16 -1.82 -21.46
N ALA A 161 10.19 -0.69 -20.75
CA ALA A 161 11.15 -0.39 -19.69
C ALA A 161 10.76 -1.00 -18.34
N ALA A 162 9.52 -1.50 -18.20
CA ALA A 162 9.11 -2.44 -17.16
C ALA A 162 9.83 -3.79 -17.36
N VAL A 163 11.15 -3.72 -17.32
CA VAL A 163 12.05 -4.81 -17.04
C VAL A 163 11.75 -5.16 -15.59
N LEU A 164 10.97 -6.21 -15.40
CA LEU A 164 10.80 -6.84 -14.09
C LEU A 164 12.18 -6.92 -13.43
N GLU A 165 12.34 -6.35 -12.24
CA GLU A 165 13.61 -6.47 -11.53
C GLU A 165 13.93 -7.97 -11.36
N GLU A 166 15.22 -8.31 -11.41
CA GLU A 166 15.65 -9.69 -11.15
C GLU A 166 15.06 -10.11 -9.78
N HIS A 167 14.18 -11.13 -9.81
CA HIS A 167 13.46 -11.70 -8.66
C HIS A 167 12.15 -11.02 -8.21
N GLU A 168 11.46 -10.25 -9.07
CA GLU A 168 10.09 -9.84 -8.73
C GLU A 168 9.13 -11.03 -8.61
N GLU A 169 8.33 -11.05 -7.55
CA GLU A 169 7.28 -12.05 -7.32
C GLU A 169 5.93 -11.54 -7.84
N CYS A 170 5.17 -12.39 -8.51
CA CYS A 170 3.82 -12.07 -8.95
C CYS A 170 2.92 -11.80 -7.74
N ARG A 171 2.28 -10.63 -7.64
CA ARG A 171 1.42 -10.29 -6.48
C ARG A 171 0.19 -11.18 -6.32
N ILE A 172 -0.19 -11.93 -7.36
CA ILE A 172 -1.36 -12.81 -7.35
C ILE A 172 -1.00 -14.19 -6.80
N CYS A 173 0.05 -14.82 -7.34
CA CYS A 173 0.44 -16.19 -6.98
C CYS A 173 1.71 -16.28 -6.11
N LEU A 174 2.39 -15.16 -5.87
CA LEU A 174 3.66 -15.05 -5.12
C LEU A 174 4.80 -15.90 -5.70
N GLU A 175 4.72 -16.26 -6.99
CA GLU A 175 5.78 -16.97 -7.68
C GLU A 175 6.74 -15.97 -8.34
N GLU A 176 8.03 -16.29 -8.30
CA GLU A 176 9.09 -15.52 -8.96
C GLU A 176 8.81 -15.45 -10.48
N MET A 177 8.67 -14.22 -10.98
CA MET A 177 8.33 -13.94 -12.38
C MET A 177 9.54 -14.27 -13.26
N LYS A 178 9.55 -15.49 -13.80
CA LYS A 178 10.50 -15.90 -14.84
C LYS A 178 9.88 -15.65 -16.19
N LEU A 179 10.50 -14.77 -16.97
CA LEU A 179 10.22 -14.65 -18.40
C LEU A 179 10.20 -16.08 -18.99
N GLU A 180 9.12 -16.43 -19.70
CA GLU A 180 8.87 -17.76 -20.30
C GLU A 180 8.39 -18.91 -19.39
N LYS A 181 8.20 -18.72 -18.07
CA LYS A 181 7.82 -19.84 -17.17
C LYS A 181 6.65 -19.59 -16.23
N CYS A 182 5.87 -18.52 -16.41
CA CYS A 182 4.67 -18.31 -15.60
C CYS A 182 3.58 -19.33 -15.98
N SER A 183 3.60 -20.51 -15.36
CA SER A 183 2.71 -21.63 -15.63
C SER A 183 1.28 -21.41 -15.09
N ARG A 184 1.11 -20.50 -14.12
CA ARG A 184 -0.16 -20.19 -13.48
C ARG A 184 -0.90 -18.95 -14.01
N CYS A 185 -0.25 -18.09 -14.79
CA CYS A 185 -0.94 -17.16 -15.69
C CYS A 185 -1.17 -17.79 -17.06
N SER A 186 -1.44 -19.10 -17.08
CA SER A 186 -1.98 -19.72 -18.28
C SER A 186 -3.37 -19.12 -18.48
N MET A 187 -3.48 -18.18 -19.43
CA MET A 187 -4.74 -17.80 -20.06
C MET A 187 -5.37 -18.99 -20.82
N SER A 188 -5.13 -20.23 -20.40
CA SER A 188 -5.67 -21.44 -21.02
C SER A 188 -7.18 -21.49 -20.91
N ASP A 189 -7.80 -20.86 -19.91
CA ASP A 189 -9.25 -20.77 -19.80
C ASP A 189 -9.86 -19.68 -20.72
N LEU A 190 -9.05 -18.73 -21.19
CA LEU A 190 -9.44 -17.81 -22.27
C LEU A 190 -9.28 -18.44 -23.66
N SER A 191 -8.49 -19.51 -23.81
CA SER A 191 -8.31 -20.18 -25.11
C SER A 191 -9.61 -20.77 -25.66
N SER A 192 -10.52 -21.21 -24.78
CA SER A 192 -11.83 -21.71 -25.20
C SER A 192 -12.79 -20.59 -25.61
N ALA A 193 -12.61 -19.37 -25.12
CA ALA A 193 -13.40 -18.21 -25.51
C ALA A 193 -12.82 -17.49 -26.74
N MET A 194 -11.51 -17.64 -26.99
CA MET A 194 -10.81 -17.04 -28.13
C MET A 194 -10.73 -17.95 -29.36
N ALA A 195 -11.25 -19.18 -29.30
CA ALA A 195 -11.29 -20.07 -30.46
C ALA A 195 -12.12 -19.51 -31.63
N ASP A 196 -13.08 -18.62 -31.32
CA ASP A 196 -13.89 -17.90 -32.31
C ASP A 196 -13.38 -16.48 -32.60
N CYS A 197 -12.24 -16.07 -32.03
CA CYS A 197 -11.64 -14.77 -32.32
C CYS A 197 -10.75 -14.88 -33.57
N GLU A 198 -11.19 -14.28 -34.67
CA GLU A 198 -10.36 -14.10 -35.86
C GLU A 198 -9.15 -13.22 -35.51
N LEU A 199 -7.94 -13.73 -35.76
CA LEU A 199 -6.71 -12.99 -35.53
C LEU A 199 -6.57 -11.91 -36.61
N VAL A 200 -7.10 -10.72 -36.35
CA VAL A 200 -6.95 -9.57 -37.26
C VAL A 200 -5.53 -9.02 -37.14
N HIS A 201 -4.72 -9.21 -38.18
CA HIS A 201 -3.42 -8.58 -38.30
C HIS A 201 -3.58 -7.11 -38.73
N LEU A 202 -3.77 -6.24 -37.75
CA LEU A 202 -3.72 -4.79 -37.95
C LEU A 202 -2.26 -4.32 -37.91
N THR A 203 -1.86 -3.46 -38.84
CA THR A 203 -0.58 -2.77 -38.68
C THR A 203 -0.65 -1.84 -37.46
N PRO A 204 0.48 -1.45 -36.85
CA PRO A 204 0.45 -0.55 -35.71
C PRO A 204 -0.35 0.73 -35.96
N ASN A 205 -0.35 1.26 -37.19
CA ASN A 205 -1.14 2.44 -37.55
C ASN A 205 -2.63 2.14 -37.58
N ASP A 206 -3.05 1.03 -38.21
CA ASP A 206 -4.46 0.65 -38.30
C ASP A 206 -5.09 0.43 -36.91
N ARG A 207 -4.31 -0.13 -35.96
CA ARG A 207 -4.74 -0.28 -34.56
C ARG A 207 -5.04 1.06 -33.90
N TRP A 208 -4.26 2.09 -34.20
CA TRP A 208 -4.46 3.42 -33.66
C TRP A 208 -5.66 4.11 -34.29
N ASP A 209 -5.85 3.97 -35.59
CA ASP A 209 -6.99 4.54 -36.30
C ASP A 209 -8.30 3.94 -35.78
N GLU A 210 -8.35 2.63 -35.56
CA GLU A 210 -9.52 1.96 -34.98
C GLU A 210 -9.78 2.38 -33.52
N LEU A 211 -8.72 2.56 -32.71
CA LEU A 211 -8.82 3.11 -31.35
C LEU A 211 -9.35 4.55 -31.34
N LEU A 212 -8.91 5.38 -32.29
CA LEU A 212 -9.40 6.75 -32.44
C LEU A 212 -10.87 6.77 -32.87
N ASP A 213 -11.30 5.86 -33.73
CA ASP A 213 -12.70 5.69 -34.11
C ASP A 213 -13.59 5.23 -32.94
N VAL A 214 -13.07 4.37 -32.06
CA VAL A 214 -13.76 3.99 -30.81
C VAL A 214 -13.87 5.20 -29.87
N ALA A 215 -12.79 5.95 -29.68
CA ALA A 215 -12.79 7.14 -28.83
C ALA A 215 -13.75 8.22 -29.35
N LYS A 216 -13.80 8.43 -30.67
CA LYS A 216 -14.74 9.35 -31.30
C LYS A 216 -16.19 8.95 -31.08
N ARG A 217 -16.53 7.66 -31.27
CA ARG A 217 -17.88 7.14 -30.98
C ARG A 217 -18.25 7.25 -29.49
N ALA A 218 -17.29 7.04 -28.59
CA ALA A 218 -17.52 7.21 -27.15
C ALA A 218 -17.84 8.67 -26.80
N GLY A 219 -17.11 9.64 -27.39
CA GLY A 219 -17.41 11.07 -27.21
C GLY A 219 -18.80 11.48 -27.74
N GLU A 220 -19.23 10.90 -28.86
CA GLU A 220 -20.58 11.12 -29.41
C GLU A 220 -21.69 10.60 -28.46
N LEU A 221 -21.45 9.50 -27.75
CA LEU A 221 -22.40 8.96 -26.77
C LEU A 221 -22.48 9.81 -25.50
N ASP A 222 -21.37 10.39 -25.05
CA ASP A 222 -21.31 11.22 -23.84
C ASP A 222 -22.08 12.55 -24.03
N HIS A 223 -22.06 13.09 -25.25
CA HIS A 223 -22.87 14.27 -25.62
C HIS A 223 -24.39 14.01 -25.64
N LEU A 224 -24.84 12.76 -25.73
CA LEU A 224 -26.26 12.40 -25.78
C LEU A 224 -26.88 12.13 -24.40
N GLY A 225 -26.08 11.99 -23.34
CA GLY A 225 -26.55 11.65 -21.98
C GLY A 225 -26.47 12.77 -20.95
N GLY A 226 -25.73 13.85 -21.22
CA GLY A 226 -25.54 14.96 -20.29
C GLY A 226 -26.71 15.95 -20.32
N VAL A 227 -27.78 15.67 -19.57
CA VAL A 227 -28.60 16.76 -19.02
C VAL A 227 -27.63 17.58 -18.17
N SER A 228 -27.26 18.76 -18.62
CA SER A 228 -26.34 19.64 -17.92
C SER A 228 -26.89 19.93 -16.51
N SER A 229 -26.43 19.19 -15.51
CA SER A 229 -26.59 19.53 -14.10
C SER A 229 -25.61 20.66 -13.77
N SER A 230 -25.77 21.81 -14.43
CA SER A 230 -24.92 22.99 -14.27
C SER A 230 -25.36 23.86 -13.08
N GLU A 231 -26.06 23.29 -12.08
CA GLU A 231 -26.69 24.07 -11.01
C GLU A 231 -26.33 23.64 -9.58
N GLU A 232 -25.37 22.73 -9.36
CA GLU A 232 -25.03 22.25 -8.01
C GLU A 232 -23.53 22.30 -7.64
N GLU A 233 -22.76 23.23 -8.23
CA GLU A 233 -21.43 23.63 -7.72
C GLU A 233 -21.53 24.97 -6.98
N ASN A 234 -22.30 25.00 -5.89
CA ASN A 234 -22.23 26.11 -4.94
C ASN A 234 -21.72 25.59 -3.59
N GLU A 235 -20.49 25.98 -3.28
CA GLU A 235 -19.91 26.08 -1.94
C GLU A 235 -19.59 24.77 -1.20
N GLU A 236 -18.52 24.07 -1.60
CA GLU A 236 -17.73 23.32 -0.63
C GLU A 236 -16.70 24.25 0.02
N ASP A 237 -17.05 24.74 1.21
CA ASP A 237 -16.17 25.48 2.12
C ASP A 237 -14.99 24.57 2.53
N PHE A 238 -13.85 24.73 1.86
CA PHE A 238 -12.62 24.02 2.21
C PHE A 238 -12.26 24.32 3.67
N VAL A 239 -12.28 23.28 4.51
CA VAL A 239 -11.81 23.35 5.90
C VAL A 239 -10.32 23.68 5.89
N ASP A 240 -9.99 24.93 6.19
CA ASP A 240 -8.63 25.44 6.24
C ASP A 240 -7.89 24.82 7.45
N ASP A 241 -7.04 23.80 7.19
CA ASP A 241 -6.39 22.92 8.18
C ASP A 241 -5.27 23.62 8.99
N HIS A 242 -5.30 24.94 9.09
CA HIS A 242 -4.27 25.75 9.75
C HIS A 242 -4.47 25.90 11.27
N ARG A 243 -5.49 25.29 11.88
CA ARG A 243 -5.85 25.55 13.29
C ARG A 243 -5.19 24.66 14.36
N TYR A 244 -4.40 23.65 14.02
CA TYR A 244 -3.89 22.69 15.02
C TYR A 244 -2.47 22.93 15.55
N LYS A 245 -1.83 24.08 15.30
CA LYS A 245 -0.39 24.23 15.59
C LYS A 245 0.05 24.95 16.86
N LEU A 246 -0.84 25.39 17.76
CA LEU A 246 -0.42 26.31 18.84
C LEU A 246 -0.51 25.83 20.30
N ASP A 247 -1.05 24.66 20.63
CA ASP A 247 -1.28 24.33 22.06
C ASP A 247 -0.37 23.25 22.69
N ILE A 248 0.72 22.82 22.05
CA ILE A 248 1.60 21.75 22.61
C ILE A 248 2.75 22.28 23.50
N LEU A 249 2.91 23.60 23.67
CA LEU A 249 3.99 24.15 24.50
C LEU A 249 3.48 25.03 25.64
N ARG A 250 2.80 24.42 26.62
CA ARG A 250 2.71 25.01 27.97
C ARG A 250 3.40 24.06 28.96
N PRO A 251 4.62 24.39 29.45
CA PRO A 251 5.26 23.61 30.49
C PRO A 251 4.50 23.79 31.81
N HIS A 252 4.24 22.68 32.50
CA HIS A 252 3.73 22.67 33.86
C HIS A 252 4.86 23.12 34.80
N GLU A 253 4.65 24.23 35.50
CA GLU A 253 5.37 24.58 36.73
C GLU A 253 4.92 23.69 37.90
#